data_AF-A0A7C8YFP5-F1
#
_entry.id   AF-A0A7C8YFP5-F1
#
_cell.length_a   1.000
_cell.length_b   1.000
_cell.length_c   1.000
_cell.angle_alpha   90.00
_cell.angle_beta   90.00
_cell.angle_gamma   90.00
#
_symmetry.space_group_name_H-M   'P 1'
#
loop_
_entity.id
_entity.type
_entity.pdbx_description
1 polymer ?
#
loop_
_entity_poly.entity_id
_entity_poly.type
_entity_poly.pdbx_seq_one_letter_code
_entity_poly.pdbx_strand_id
1 'polypeptide(L)'
;MVAMIMMRTLYRDIANYNQLETQDEAQEETGWKLVHGDVFRPPLNSSLLCVYVGTGVQVFAMTLVTMIFALLGFLSPSNRGGLMTAMVLLWVFMGLFAGYSSSR
;
A
#
# COMPACT_ATOMS: atom_id res chain seq x y z
N MET A 1 -23.43 -4.38 -61.86
CA MET A 1 -23.61 -3.23 -60.94
C MET A 1 -23.71 -3.69 -59.49
N VAL A 2 -24.61 -4.61 -59.16
CA VAL A 2 -24.77 -5.20 -57.80
C VAL A 2 -23.49 -5.86 -57.27
N ALA A 3 -22.81 -6.69 -58.08
CA ALA A 3 -21.57 -7.34 -57.67
C ALA A 3 -20.44 -6.36 -57.29
N MET A 4 -20.35 -5.21 -57.98
CA MET A 4 -19.37 -4.17 -57.68
C MET A 4 -19.70 -3.49 -56.34
N ILE A 5 -20.98 -3.24 -56.06
CA ILE A 5 -21.45 -2.66 -54.79
C ILE A 5 -21.14 -3.62 -53.63
N MET A 6 -21.45 -4.91 -53.79
CA MET A 6 -21.13 -5.96 -52.81
C MET A 6 -19.63 -6.07 -52.52
N MET A 7 -18.79 -6.07 -53.56
CA MET A 7 -17.33 -6.11 -53.37
C MET A 7 -16.82 -4.88 -52.62
N ARG A 8 -17.37 -3.69 -52.91
CA ARG A 8 -16.97 -2.45 -52.23
C ARG A 8 -17.37 -2.45 -50.76
N THR A 9 -18.54 -3.00 -50.42
CA THR A 9 -18.96 -3.15 -49.02
C THR A 9 -18.13 -4.19 -48.28
N LEU A 10 -17.84 -5.34 -48.91
CA LEU A 10 -17.03 -6.40 -48.32
C LEU A 10 -15.60 -5.93 -48.01
N TYR A 11 -14.94 -5.27 -48.97
CA TYR A 11 -13.61 -4.71 -48.74
C TYR A 11 -13.59 -3.66 -47.63
N ARG A 12 -14.64 -2.84 -47.54
CA ARG A 12 -14.75 -1.83 -46.49
C ARG A 12 -14.96 -2.46 -45.12
N ASP A 13 -15.78 -3.50 -45.02
CA ASP A 13 -15.99 -4.21 -43.76
C ASP A 13 -14.72 -4.94 -43.32
N ILE A 14 -14.04 -5.65 -44.22
CA ILE A 14 -12.77 -6.33 -43.90
C ILE A 14 -11.71 -5.32 -43.44
N ALA A 15 -11.60 -4.17 -44.11
CA ALA A 15 -10.66 -3.13 -43.71
C ALA A 15 -10.98 -2.55 -42.32
N ASN A 16 -12.27 -2.33 -42.01
CA ASN A 16 -12.70 -1.88 -40.68
C ASN A 16 -12.42 -2.93 -39.60
N TYR A 17 -12.67 -4.22 -39.87
CA TYR A 17 -12.40 -5.30 -38.92
C TYR A 17 -10.90 -5.43 -38.61
N ASN A 18 -10.04 -5.40 -39.64
CA ASN A 18 -8.58 -5.45 -39.42
C ASN A 18 -8.06 -4.24 -38.63
N GLN A 19 -8.65 -3.06 -38.84
CA GLN A 19 -8.29 -1.86 -38.07
C GLN A 19 -8.69 -1.97 -36.59
N LEU A 20 -9.85 -2.57 -36.30
CA LEU A 20 -10.29 -2.83 -34.92
C LEU A 20 -9.39 -3.85 -34.23
N GLU A 21 -9.03 -4.94 -34.91
CA GLU A 21 -8.12 -5.96 -34.37
C GLU A 21 -6.74 -5.37 -34.06
N THR A 22 -6.22 -4.52 -34.96
CA THR A 22 -4.95 -3.81 -34.72
C THR A 22 -5.06 -2.81 -33.56
N GLN A 23 -6.21 -2.17 -33.36
CA GLN A 23 -6.44 -1.27 -32.22
C GLN A 23 -6.56 -2.05 -30.91
N ASP A 24 -7.23 -3.19 -30.90
CA ASP A 24 -7.34 -4.07 -29.72
C ASP A 24 -5.97 -4.64 -29.34
N GLU A 25 -5.16 -5.09 -30.31
CA GLU A 25 -3.77 -5.50 -30.08
C GLU A 25 -2.90 -4.35 -29.55
N ALA A 26 -3.02 -3.15 -30.13
CA ALA A 26 -2.32 -1.96 -29.63
C ALA A 26 -2.78 -1.56 -28.22
N GLN A 27 -4.05 -1.77 -27.88
CA GLN A 27 -4.60 -1.52 -26.54
C GLN A 27 -4.17 -2.61 -25.54
N GLU A 28 -3.97 -3.85 -25.98
CA GLU A 28 -3.32 -4.89 -25.17
C GLU A 28 -1.85 -4.56 -24.87
N GLU A 29 -1.14 -3.95 -25.81
CA GLU A 29 0.23 -3.46 -25.65
C GLU A 29 0.32 -2.12 -24.90
N THR A 30 -0.78 -1.41 -24.67
CA THR A 30 -0.78 -0.12 -23.97
C THR A 30 -1.84 -0.09 -22.88
N GLY A 31 -1.49 -0.59 -21.69
CA GLY A 31 -2.43 -0.56 -20.57
C GLY A 31 -1.95 -1.16 -19.26
N TRP A 32 -2.93 -1.46 -18.40
CA TRP A 32 -2.72 -2.06 -17.07
C TRP A 32 -1.97 -3.41 -17.14
N LYS A 33 -2.06 -4.13 -18.26
CA LYS A 33 -1.36 -5.42 -18.49
C LYS A 33 0.17 -5.28 -18.45
N LEU A 34 0.72 -4.14 -18.87
CA LEU A 34 2.17 -3.87 -18.74
C LEU A 34 2.52 -3.29 -17.36
N VAL A 35 1.64 -2.45 -16.82
CA VAL A 35 1.93 -1.66 -15.60
C VAL A 35 1.66 -2.45 -14.32
N HIS A 36 0.81 -3.49 -14.36
CA HIS A 36 0.42 -4.26 -13.17
C HIS A 36 1.62 -4.87 -12.41
N GLY A 37 2.68 -5.26 -13.11
CA GLY A 37 3.88 -5.87 -12.52
C GLY A 37 4.80 -4.84 -11.86
N ASP A 38 4.76 -3.59 -12.33
CA ASP A 38 5.55 -2.50 -11.75
C ASP A 38 4.84 -1.81 -10.59
N VAL A 39 3.50 -1.79 -10.58
CA VAL A 39 2.68 -1.21 -9.49
C VAL A 39 2.90 -1.92 -8.15
N PHE A 40 3.11 -3.24 -8.17
CA PHE A 40 3.32 -4.03 -6.97
C PHE A 40 4.79 -4.32 -6.68
N ARG A 41 5.72 -3.64 -7.35
CA ARG A 41 7.14 -3.86 -7.11
C ARG A 41 7.49 -3.36 -5.70
N PRO A 42 8.01 -4.22 -4.82
CA PRO A 42 8.41 -3.77 -3.49
C PRO A 42 9.54 -2.75 -3.61
N PRO A 43 9.56 -1.71 -2.75
CA PRO A 43 10.65 -0.73 -2.76
C PRO A 43 11.99 -1.43 -2.46
N LEU A 44 13.08 -0.90 -3.02
CA LEU A 44 14.45 -1.43 -2.87
C LEU A 44 14.81 -1.77 -1.41
N ASN A 45 14.30 -0.99 -0.46
CA ASN A 45 14.56 -1.14 0.97
C ASN A 45 13.26 -1.38 1.76
N SER A 46 12.42 -2.31 1.31
CA SER A 46 11.16 -2.68 1.96
C SER A 46 11.32 -3.10 3.42
N SER A 47 12.41 -3.81 3.75
CA SER A 47 12.72 -4.23 5.12
C SER A 47 12.98 -3.06 6.05
N LEU A 48 13.76 -2.05 5.62
CA LEU A 48 14.02 -0.86 6.42
C LEU A 48 12.75 -0.03 6.62
N LEU A 49 11.94 0.13 5.57
CA LEU A 49 10.68 0.87 5.65
C LEU A 49 9.71 0.21 6.66
N CYS A 50 9.59 -1.11 6.60
CA CYS A 50 8.81 -1.92 7.55
C CYS A 50 9.27 -1.72 9.01
N VAL A 51 10.58 -1.71 9.25
CA VAL A 51 11.16 -1.48 10.59
C VAL A 51 10.89 -0.06 11.09
N TYR A 52 11.06 0.96 10.24
CA TYR A 52 10.79 2.34 10.62
C TYR A 52 9.31 2.58 10.95
N VAL A 53 8.41 2.03 10.15
CA VAL A 53 6.96 2.15 10.37
C VAL A 53 6.57 1.48 11.69
N GLY A 54 6.97 0.21 11.91
CA GLY A 54 6.63 -0.51 13.13
C GLY A 54 7.19 0.16 14.38
N THR A 55 8.47 0.57 14.35
CA THR A 55 9.11 1.28 15.47
C THR A 55 8.46 2.64 15.72
N GLY A 56 8.10 3.37 14.66
CA GLY A 56 7.39 4.64 14.74
C GLY A 56 6.03 4.50 15.43
N VAL A 57 5.26 3.49 15.05
CA VAL A 57 3.96 3.17 15.68
C VAL A 57 4.14 2.80 17.15
N GLN A 58 5.17 2.01 17.49
CA GLN A 58 5.46 1.62 18.87
C GLN A 58 5.74 2.83 19.76
N VAL A 59 6.64 3.72 19.32
CA VAL A 59 7.01 4.93 20.06
C VAL A 59 5.84 5.91 20.17
N PHE A 60 5.07 6.07 19.09
CA PHE A 60 3.90 6.94 19.08
C PHE A 60 2.81 6.45 20.06
N ALA A 61 2.48 5.16 20.03
CA ALA A 61 1.50 4.59 20.94
C ALA A 61 1.98 4.66 22.40
N MET A 62 3.27 4.38 22.64
CA MET A 62 3.88 4.49 23.97
C MET A 62 3.81 5.93 24.51
N THR A 63 4.16 6.93 23.70
CA THR A 63 4.10 8.34 24.11
C THR A 63 2.67 8.80 24.39
N LEU A 64 1.71 8.42 23.54
CA LEU A 64 0.30 8.74 23.73
C LEU A 64 -0.24 8.16 25.05
N VAL A 65 0.01 6.87 25.30
CA VAL A 65 -0.45 6.21 26.53
C VAL A 65 0.24 6.77 27.77
N THR A 66 1.54 7.03 27.69
CA THR A 66 2.29 7.66 28.80
C THR A 66 1.75 9.06 29.12
N MET A 67 1.42 9.84 28.09
CA MET A 67 0.83 11.17 28.26
C MET A 67 -0.54 11.10 28.94
N ILE A 68 -1.39 10.14 28.60
CA ILE A 68 -2.67 9.93 29.28
C ILE A 68 -2.46 9.61 30.77
N PHE A 69 -1.57 8.67 31.11
CA PHE A 69 -1.28 8.35 32.51
C PHE A 69 -0.66 9.51 33.29
N ALA A 70 0.10 10.38 32.62
CA ALA A 70 0.65 11.59 33.20
C ALA A 70 -0.47 12.61 33.50
N LEU A 71 -1.39 12.84 32.56
CA LEU A 71 -2.53 13.75 32.74
C LEU A 71 -3.49 13.29 33.84
N LEU A 72 -3.68 11.99 34.01
CA LEU A 72 -4.50 11.41 35.08
C LEU A 72 -3.81 11.41 36.45
N GLY A 73 -2.55 11.83 36.54
CA GLY A 73 -1.81 11.93 37.81
C GLY A 73 -1.30 10.59 38.36
N PHE A 74 -1.43 9.49 37.62
CA PHE A 74 -0.92 8.17 38.05
C PHE A 74 0.61 8.10 38.10
N LEU A 75 1.28 8.95 37.31
CA LEU A 75 2.74 9.09 37.30
C LEU A 75 3.18 10.26 38.20
N SER A 76 2.90 10.17 39.50
CA SER A 76 3.38 11.14 40.47
C SER A 76 4.87 10.92 40.79
N PRO A 77 5.71 11.98 40.86
CA PRO A 77 7.12 11.88 41.24
C PRO A 77 7.37 11.28 42.63
N SER A 78 6.32 11.16 43.44
CA SER A 78 6.36 10.50 44.75
C SER A 78 6.64 8.98 44.64
N ASN A 79 6.28 8.36 43.52
CA ASN A 79 6.48 6.92 43.30
C ASN A 79 7.85 6.65 42.66
N ARG A 80 8.90 6.58 43.48
CA ARG A 80 10.29 6.34 43.01
C ARG A 80 10.34 5.08 42.14
N GLY A 81 10.69 5.24 40.85
CA GLY A 81 10.83 4.14 39.89
C GLY A 81 9.53 3.65 39.22
N GLY A 82 8.36 4.18 39.60
CA GLY A 82 7.08 3.82 38.97
C GLY A 82 7.02 4.18 37.48
N LEU A 83 7.64 5.30 37.09
CA LEU A 83 7.73 5.71 35.69
C LEU A 83 8.60 4.76 34.87
N MET A 84 9.74 4.34 35.40
CA MET A 84 10.66 3.42 34.69
C MET A 84 10.01 2.05 34.46
N THR A 85 9.33 1.52 35.47
CA THR A 85 8.61 0.24 35.35
C THR A 85 7.45 0.34 34.37
N ALA A 86 6.66 1.42 34.42
CA ALA A 86 5.60 1.68 33.45
C ALA A 86 6.14 1.79 32.02
N MET A 87 7.26 2.49 31.82
CA MET A 87 7.90 2.60 30.49
C MET A 87 8.32 1.24 29.93
N VAL A 88 8.94 0.38 30.74
CA VAL A 88 9.34 -0.97 30.29
C VAL A 88 8.13 -1.83 29.94
N LEU A 89 7.07 -1.80 30.77
CA LEU A 89 5.84 -2.53 30.49
C LEU A 89 5.17 -2.03 29.21
N LEU A 90 5.02 -0.71 29.06
CA LEU A 90 4.44 -0.11 27.86
C LEU A 90 5.27 -0.42 26.62
N TRP A 91 6.60 -0.43 26.72
CA TRP A 91 7.46 -0.81 25.60
C TRP A 91 7.16 -2.22 25.09
N VAL A 92 7.06 -3.19 26.00
CA VAL A 92 6.75 -4.59 25.66
C VAL A 92 5.34 -4.72 25.07
N PHE A 93 4.33 -4.10 25.70
CA PHE A 93 2.94 -4.16 25.22
C PHE A 93 2.76 -3.50 23.85
N MET A 94 3.41 -2.35 23.61
CA MET A 94 3.31 -1.65 22.33
C MET A 94 4.02 -2.38 21.19
N GLY A 95 4.86 -3.37 21.48
CA GLY A 95 5.45 -4.27 20.49
C GLY A 95 4.42 -5.05 19.65
N LEU A 96 3.21 -5.27 20.19
CA LEU A 96 2.11 -5.89 19.42
C LEU A 96 1.66 -5.01 18.25
N PHE A 97 1.52 -3.70 18.47
CA PHE A 97 1.15 -2.73 17.44
C PHE A 97 2.28 -2.55 16.41
N ALA A 98 3.52 -2.58 16.88
CA ALA A 98 4.71 -2.57 16.03
C ALA A 98 4.70 -3.75 15.05
N GLY A 99 4.53 -4.97 15.58
CA GLY A 99 4.49 -6.20 14.77
C GLY A 99 3.33 -6.22 13.77
N TYR A 100 2.13 -5.77 14.18
CA TYR A 100 0.99 -5.65 13.27
C TYR A 100 1.24 -4.67 12.14
N SER A 101 1.82 -3.49 12.44
CA SER A 101 2.08 -2.46 11.44
C SER A 101 3.27 -2.77 10.53
N SER A 102 4.23 -3.57 10.99
CA SER A 102 5.35 -4.04 10.18
C SER A 102 4.97 -5.19 9.24
N SER A 103 4.01 -6.03 9.63
CA SER A 103 3.60 -7.18 8.82
C SER A 103 2.60 -6.84 7.70
N ARG A 104 2.01 -5.65 7.72
CA ARG A 104 1.07 -5.16 6.71
C ARG A 104 1.77 -4.33 5.65
#